data_AF-A0A1C7MXV3-F1
#
_entry.id   AF-A0A1C7MXV3-F1
#
_cell.length_a   1.000
_cell.length_b   1.000
_cell.length_c   1.000
_cell.angle_alpha   90.00
_cell.angle_beta   90.00
_cell.angle_gamma   90.00
#
_symmetry.space_group_name_H-M   'P 1'
#
loop_
_entity.id
_entity.type
_entity.pdbx_description
1 polymer ?
#
loop_
_entity_poly.entity_id
_entity_poly.type
_entity_poly.pdbx_seq_one_letter_code
_entity_poly.pdbx_strand_id
1 'polypeptide(L)'
;MALKVIDATLKQTSNIKMGLLYLYKIYGKYHSTSLMPSLQILEHVLNLFDQESDLLQAKPTTMISETDYVAYIWLPLFRKPFHAGTNIQIKTGETTFPFSTVSKQQLYSDASNATGFKIDLRFVVFLDEAGFNLHMTCTRGWSKKGASA
;
A
#
# COMPACT_ATOMS: atom_id res chain seq x y z
N MET A 1 18.11 -9.95 -11.27
CA MET A 1 18.39 -9.41 -12.62
C MET A 1 17.23 -8.55 -13.15
N ALA A 2 15.99 -9.04 -13.16
CA ALA A 2 14.82 -8.31 -13.67
C ALA A 2 14.57 -6.94 -13.01
N LEU A 3 14.68 -6.84 -11.68
CA LEU A 3 14.47 -5.57 -10.96
C LEU A 3 15.45 -4.47 -11.36
N LYS A 4 16.72 -4.83 -11.61
CA LYS A 4 17.75 -3.89 -12.08
C LYS A 4 17.46 -3.39 -13.49
N VAL A 5 16.91 -4.24 -14.35
CA VAL A 5 16.54 -3.86 -15.73
C VAL A 5 15.32 -2.94 -15.73
N ILE A 6 14.34 -3.20 -14.87
CA ILE A 6 13.16 -2.34 -14.72
C ILE A 6 13.55 -0.98 -14.15
N ASP A 7 14.37 -0.94 -13.09
CA ASP A 7 14.91 0.30 -12.54
C ASP A 7 15.71 1.11 -13.58
N ALA A 8 16.58 0.46 -14.35
CA ALA A 8 17.32 1.11 -15.44
C ALA A 8 16.39 1.64 -16.54
N THR A 9 15.36 0.87 -16.92
CA THR A 9 14.37 1.28 -17.93
C THR A 9 13.56 2.48 -17.47
N LEU A 10 13.12 2.50 -16.21
CA LEU A 10 12.37 3.61 -15.63
C LEU A 10 13.24 4.87 -15.52
N LYS A 11 14.50 4.73 -15.10
CA LYS A 11 15.47 5.85 -15.06
C LYS A 11 15.75 6.44 -16.44
N GLN A 12 15.82 5.60 -17.47
CA GLN A 12 16.14 6.04 -18.82
C GLN A 12 14.94 6.63 -19.58
N THR A 13 13.74 6.08 -19.37
CA THR A 13 12.55 6.45 -20.14
C THR A 13 11.62 7.43 -19.43
N SER A 14 11.75 7.56 -18.10
CA SER A 14 10.82 8.27 -17.23
C SER A 14 9.35 7.86 -17.44
N ASN A 15 9.11 6.65 -17.97
CA ASN A 15 7.80 6.19 -18.39
C ASN A 15 7.48 4.84 -17.73
N ILE A 16 6.55 4.87 -16.77
CA ILE A 16 6.12 3.70 -16.00
C ILE A 16 5.55 2.60 -16.90
N LYS A 17 4.88 2.98 -18.01
CA LYS A 17 4.30 2.04 -18.97
C LYS A 17 5.36 1.20 -19.68
N MET A 18 6.56 1.73 -19.87
CA MET A 18 7.69 0.94 -20.41
C MET A 18 8.17 -0.12 -19.43
N GLY A 19 8.13 0.17 -18.12
CA GLY A 19 8.39 -0.81 -17.08
C GLY A 19 7.36 -1.94 -17.07
N LEU A 20 6.08 -1.60 -17.18
CA LEU A 20 4.98 -2.57 -17.28
C LEU A 20 5.11 -3.47 -18.52
N LEU A 21 5.37 -2.88 -19.70
CA LEU A 21 5.58 -3.62 -20.95
C LEU A 21 6.74 -4.63 -20.83
N TYR A 22 7.84 -4.22 -20.21
CA TYR A 22 8.96 -5.14 -19.96
C TYR A 22 8.55 -6.29 -19.01
N LEU A 23 7.80 -5.99 -17.96
CA LEU A 23 7.24 -6.99 -17.05
C LEU A 23 6.40 -8.02 -17.81
N TYR A 24 5.45 -7.58 -18.65
CA TYR A 24 4.61 -8.44 -19.49
C TYR A 24 5.41 -9.32 -20.44
N LYS A 25 6.53 -8.82 -20.97
CA LYS A 25 7.43 -9.62 -21.80
C LYS A 25 8.09 -10.77 -21.04
N ILE A 26 8.45 -10.57 -19.77
CA ILE A 26 9.13 -11.59 -18.97
C ILE A 26 8.16 -12.53 -18.24
N TYR A 27 6.87 -12.17 -18.13
CA TYR A 27 5.85 -12.99 -17.47
C TYR A 27 5.81 -14.43 -18.00
N GLY A 28 5.78 -14.62 -19.31
CA GLY A 28 5.76 -15.96 -19.92
C GLY A 28 6.97 -16.82 -19.54
N LYS A 29 8.14 -16.19 -19.32
CA LYS A 29 9.37 -16.89 -18.91
C LYS A 29 9.34 -17.35 -17.44
N TYR A 30 8.66 -16.61 -16.58
CA TYR A 30 8.68 -16.82 -15.13
C TYR A 30 7.35 -17.33 -14.55
N HIS A 31 6.35 -17.57 -15.39
CA HIS A 31 4.99 -17.92 -15.00
C HIS A 31 4.90 -19.05 -13.96
N SER A 32 5.65 -20.13 -14.17
CA SER A 32 5.64 -21.32 -13.28
C SER A 32 6.80 -21.35 -12.29
N THR A 33 7.50 -20.22 -12.10
CA THR A 33 8.64 -20.11 -11.18
C THR A 33 8.21 -19.49 -9.85
N SER A 34 9.00 -19.75 -8.80
CA SER A 34 8.81 -19.10 -7.49
C SER A 34 8.95 -17.57 -7.51
N LEU A 35 9.43 -16.99 -8.62
CA LEU A 35 9.55 -15.54 -8.80
C LEU A 35 8.24 -14.87 -9.21
N MET A 36 7.24 -15.64 -9.64
CA MET A 36 5.97 -15.12 -10.16
C MET A 36 5.23 -14.20 -9.16
N PRO A 37 5.10 -14.54 -7.86
CA PRO A 37 4.48 -13.63 -6.89
C PRO A 37 5.22 -12.30 -6.76
N SER A 38 6.55 -12.31 -6.81
CA SER A 38 7.36 -11.09 -6.76
C SER A 38 7.15 -10.21 -7.99
N LEU A 39 6.97 -10.81 -9.18
CA LEU A 39 6.66 -10.06 -10.40
C LEU A 39 5.25 -9.44 -10.34
N GLN A 40 4.27 -10.15 -9.78
CA GLN A 40 2.91 -9.62 -9.58
C GLN A 40 2.87 -8.48 -8.57
N ILE A 41 3.67 -8.55 -7.50
CA ILE A 41 3.85 -7.44 -6.55
C ILE A 41 4.44 -6.23 -7.27
N LEU A 42 5.50 -6.43 -8.06
CA LEU A 42 6.14 -5.34 -8.80
C LEU A 42 5.20 -4.70 -9.83
N GLU A 43 4.44 -5.51 -10.57
CA GLU A 43 3.40 -5.02 -11.46
C GLU A 43 2.39 -4.14 -10.71
N HIS A 44 1.90 -4.60 -9.57
CA HIS A 44 0.94 -3.84 -8.77
C HIS A 44 1.53 -2.50 -8.30
N VAL A 45 2.80 -2.48 -7.87
CA VAL A 45 3.51 -1.24 -7.51
C VAL A 45 3.59 -0.29 -8.71
N LEU A 46 3.93 -0.77 -9.90
CA LEU A 46 3.98 0.08 -11.09
C LEU A 46 2.58 0.61 -11.48
N ASN A 47 1.54 -0.22 -11.38
CA ASN A 47 0.17 0.22 -11.62
C ASN A 47 -0.29 1.28 -10.60
N LEU A 48 0.12 1.18 -9.34
CA LEU A 48 -0.14 2.22 -8.33
C LEU A 48 0.49 3.56 -8.73
N PHE A 49 1.71 3.56 -9.27
CA PHE A 49 2.35 4.78 -9.74
C PHE A 49 1.70 5.37 -11.01
N ASP A 50 1.16 4.53 -11.89
CA ASP A 50 0.54 4.98 -13.16
C ASP A 50 -0.91 5.43 -12.98
N GLN A 51 -1.70 4.71 -12.18
CA GLN A 51 -3.16 4.86 -12.10
C GLN A 51 -3.63 5.55 -10.81
N GLU A 52 -2.91 5.33 -9.70
CA GLU A 52 -3.32 5.77 -8.35
C GLU A 52 -2.30 6.75 -7.74
N SER A 53 -1.67 7.58 -8.58
CA SER A 53 -0.60 8.49 -8.14
C SER A 53 -1.04 9.45 -7.03
N ASP A 54 -2.34 9.78 -6.97
CA ASP A 54 -2.92 10.64 -5.94
C ASP A 54 -2.88 10.00 -4.54
N LEU A 55 -3.00 8.67 -4.42
CA LEU A 55 -2.81 7.94 -3.16
C LEU A 55 -1.38 8.05 -2.63
N LEU A 56 -0.42 8.26 -3.53
CA LEU A 56 1.00 8.31 -3.20
C LEU A 56 1.46 9.73 -2.84
N GLN A 57 0.71 10.76 -3.23
CA GLN A 57 1.05 12.16 -2.95
C GLN A 57 1.03 12.48 -1.45
N ALA A 58 2.01 13.27 -1.01
CA ALA A 58 2.09 13.73 0.39
C ALA A 58 0.86 14.55 0.81
N LYS A 59 0.20 15.20 -0.15
CA LYS A 59 -1.05 15.93 0.03
C LYS A 59 -2.01 15.50 -1.07
N PRO A 60 -2.88 14.53 -0.80
CA PRO A 60 -3.86 14.11 -1.79
C PRO A 60 -4.78 15.28 -2.16
N THR A 61 -5.02 15.43 -3.45
CA THR A 61 -5.91 16.44 -4.04
C THR A 61 -7.38 16.07 -3.88
N THR A 62 -7.66 14.78 -3.71
CA THR A 62 -8.98 14.17 -3.56
C THR A 62 -9.24 13.74 -2.11
N MET A 63 -10.50 13.51 -1.78
CA MET A 63 -10.90 13.06 -0.45
C MET A 63 -10.68 11.55 -0.31
N ILE A 64 -9.45 11.17 0.05
CA ILE A 64 -9.03 9.77 0.15
C ILE A 64 -9.28 9.24 1.56
N SER A 65 -9.96 8.10 1.66
CA SER A 65 -10.32 7.43 2.91
C SER A 65 -9.30 6.36 3.32
N GLU A 66 -9.34 5.93 4.58
CA GLU A 66 -8.55 4.79 5.07
C GLU A 66 -8.81 3.52 4.23
N THR A 67 -10.07 3.29 3.90
CA THR A 67 -10.52 2.16 3.07
C THR A 67 -9.85 2.16 1.71
N ASP A 68 -9.64 3.31 1.09
CA ASP A 68 -8.98 3.40 -0.21
C ASP A 68 -7.53 2.92 -0.12
N TYR A 69 -6.78 3.33 0.90
CA TYR A 69 -5.42 2.84 1.10
C TYR A 69 -5.38 1.33 1.38
N VAL A 70 -6.32 0.82 2.16
CA VAL A 70 -6.43 -0.62 2.43
C VAL A 70 -6.75 -1.38 1.14
N ALA A 71 -7.73 -0.93 0.36
CA ALA A 71 -8.24 -1.62 -0.82
C ALA A 71 -7.28 -1.55 -2.01
N TYR A 72 -6.69 -0.38 -2.27
CA TYR A 72 -5.88 -0.15 -3.46
C TYR A 72 -4.39 -0.43 -3.24
N ILE A 73 -3.85 -0.22 -2.04
CA ILE A 73 -2.42 -0.43 -1.77
C ILE A 73 -2.19 -1.73 -1.02
N TRP A 74 -2.74 -1.85 0.19
CA TRP A 74 -2.29 -2.89 1.11
C TRP A 74 -2.84 -4.27 0.79
N LEU A 75 -4.15 -4.41 0.56
CA LEU A 75 -4.76 -5.70 0.28
C LEU A 75 -4.18 -6.37 -0.96
N PRO A 76 -3.99 -5.69 -2.11
CA PRO A 76 -3.41 -6.34 -3.27
C PRO A 76 -1.95 -6.72 -3.04
N LEU A 77 -1.15 -5.90 -2.33
CA LEU A 77 0.24 -6.25 -2.00
C LEU A 77 0.34 -7.52 -1.16
N PHE A 78 -0.55 -7.70 -0.18
CA PHE A 78 -0.51 -8.84 0.73
C PHE A 78 -1.26 -10.07 0.24
N ARG A 79 -2.31 -9.93 -0.59
CA ARG A 79 -3.02 -11.09 -1.15
C ARG A 79 -2.22 -11.84 -2.22
N LYS A 80 -1.26 -11.20 -2.90
CA LYS A 80 -0.38 -11.88 -3.87
C LYS A 80 0.49 -12.96 -3.21
N PRO A 81 1.21 -12.70 -2.11
CA PRO A 81 1.94 -13.75 -1.39
C PRO A 81 1.03 -14.61 -0.49
N PHE A 82 -0.07 -14.06 0.05
CA PHE A 82 -0.97 -14.75 0.98
C PHE A 82 -2.36 -14.91 0.39
N HIS A 83 -2.50 -15.84 -0.56
CA HIS A 83 -3.79 -16.12 -1.19
C HIS A 83 -4.74 -16.86 -0.24
N ALA A 84 -6.04 -16.81 -0.56
CA ALA A 84 -7.06 -17.55 0.17
C ALA A 84 -6.74 -19.06 0.15
N GLY A 85 -6.68 -19.68 1.32
CA GLY A 85 -6.27 -21.08 1.48
C GLY A 85 -4.86 -21.26 2.05
N THR A 86 -4.07 -20.20 2.17
CA THR A 86 -2.86 -20.23 3.02
C THR A 86 -3.25 -20.19 4.50
N ASN A 87 -2.33 -20.61 5.38
CA ASN A 87 -2.51 -20.54 6.82
C ASN A 87 -2.46 -19.10 7.38
N ILE A 88 -2.49 -18.09 6.51
CA ILE A 88 -2.35 -16.68 6.86
C ILE A 88 -3.65 -15.95 6.51
N GLN A 89 -4.37 -15.48 7.53
CA GLN A 89 -5.53 -14.61 7.35
C GLN A 89 -5.15 -13.15 7.56
N ILE A 90 -5.51 -12.30 6.61
CA ILE A 90 -5.37 -10.85 6.71
C ILE A 90 -6.67 -10.29 7.29
N LYS A 91 -6.58 -9.61 8.43
CA LYS A 91 -7.69 -8.89 9.07
C LYS A 91 -7.36 -7.41 9.14
N THR A 92 -8.33 -6.57 8.80
CA THR A 92 -8.27 -5.12 8.96
C THR A 92 -8.98 -4.74 10.27
N GLY A 93 -8.41 -3.85 11.06
CA GLY A 93 -9.15 -3.24 12.17
C GLY A 93 -10.06 -2.12 11.67
N GLU A 94 -11.22 -1.92 12.29
CA GLU A 94 -11.94 -0.65 12.16
C GLU A 94 -11.23 0.40 13.01
N THR A 95 -10.64 1.43 12.39
CA THR A 95 -9.99 2.54 13.12
C THR A 95 -10.44 3.91 12.65
N THR A 96 -11.76 4.08 12.46
CA THR A 96 -12.38 5.41 12.49
C THR A 96 -13.38 5.49 13.64
N PHE A 97 -12.87 5.78 14.84
CA PHE A 97 -13.70 6.32 15.92
C PHE A 97 -13.86 7.85 15.73
N PRO A 98 -15.08 8.41 15.87
CA PRO A 98 -15.34 9.86 15.77
C PRO A 98 -14.52 10.70 16.75
N PHE A 99 -14.05 10.11 17.85
CA PHE A 99 -13.19 10.77 18.84
C PHE A 99 -11.72 10.93 18.40
N SER A 100 -11.30 10.28 17.31
CA SER A 100 -9.89 10.33 16.86
C SER A 100 -9.45 11.70 16.38
N THR A 101 -10.38 12.57 15.97
CA THR A 101 -10.06 13.94 15.54
C THR A 101 -9.51 14.76 16.71
N VAL A 102 -10.11 14.63 17.91
CA VAL A 102 -9.69 15.36 19.12
C VAL A 102 -8.34 14.85 19.64
N SER A 103 -8.15 13.53 19.70
CA SER A 103 -6.86 12.95 20.13
C SER A 103 -5.72 13.19 19.12
N LYS A 104 -6.02 13.29 17.82
CA LYS A 104 -5.02 13.64 16.79
C LYS A 104 -4.61 15.11 16.88
N GLN A 105 -5.52 16.01 17.26
CA GLN A 105 -5.23 17.43 17.48
C GLN A 105 -4.33 17.66 18.71
N GLN A 106 -4.41 16.79 19.72
CA GLN A 106 -3.51 16.79 20.89
C GLN A 106 -2.09 16.32 20.58
N LEU A 107 -1.92 15.39 19.63
CA LEU A 107 -0.60 14.87 19.19
C LEU A 107 0.14 15.81 18.23
N TYR A 108 -0.60 16.69 17.54
CA TYR A 108 -0.06 17.66 16.59
C TYR A 108 -0.57 19.06 16.96
N SER A 109 -0.17 19.55 18.13
CA SER A 109 -0.61 20.85 18.69
C SER A 109 -0.40 22.03 17.74
N ASP A 110 0.60 21.95 16.87
CA ASP A 110 1.00 23.04 15.97
C ASP A 110 0.29 23.00 14.61
N ALA A 111 -0.52 21.97 14.36
CA ALA A 111 -1.28 21.80 13.11
C ALA A 111 -2.75 22.13 13.34
N SER A 112 -3.18 23.31 12.89
CA SER A 112 -4.57 23.79 13.07
C SER A 112 -5.63 22.84 12.52
N ASN A 113 -5.28 21.99 11.53
CA ASN A 113 -6.12 20.94 10.97
C ASN A 113 -5.27 19.75 10.50
N ALA A 114 -4.78 18.92 11.42
CA ALA A 114 -4.17 17.63 11.09
C ALA A 114 -5.25 16.62 10.70
N THR A 115 -5.27 16.21 9.43
CA THR A 115 -6.13 15.11 8.95
C THR A 115 -5.24 13.90 8.74
N GLY A 116 -5.61 12.76 9.33
CA GLY A 116 -4.83 11.54 9.20
C GLY A 116 -5.64 10.33 9.64
N PHE A 117 -5.25 9.17 9.15
CA PHE A 117 -5.82 7.88 9.51
C PHE A 117 -4.69 6.91 9.88
N LYS A 118 -5.04 5.92 10.69
CA LYS A 118 -4.14 4.85 11.10
C LYS A 118 -4.71 3.57 10.54
N ILE A 119 -3.94 2.89 9.69
CA ILE A 119 -4.32 1.60 9.11
C ILE A 119 -3.75 0.51 10.00
N ASP A 120 -4.63 -0.32 10.54
CA ASP A 120 -4.26 -1.52 11.30
C ASP A 120 -4.49 -2.78 10.46
N LEU A 121 -3.40 -3.46 10.12
CA LEU A 121 -3.40 -4.74 9.41
C LEU A 121 -2.88 -5.84 10.35
N ARG A 122 -3.65 -6.91 10.49
CA ARG A 122 -3.31 -8.08 11.31
C ARG A 122 -3.17 -9.30 10.42
N PHE A 123 -2.07 -10.01 10.59
CA PHE A 123 -1.79 -11.28 9.94
C PHE A 123 -1.90 -12.37 11.01
N VAL A 124 -2.91 -13.23 10.86
CA VAL A 124 -3.14 -14.36 11.76
C VAL A 124 -2.59 -15.61 11.09
N VAL A 125 -1.55 -16.19 11.67
CA VAL A 125 -0.90 -17.41 11.17
C VAL A 125 -1.39 -18.59 12.00
N PHE A 126 -1.96 -19.60 11.34
CA PHE A 126 -2.40 -20.84 11.99
C PHE A 126 -1.31 -21.91 11.85
N LEU A 127 -0.73 -22.34 12.97
CA LEU A 127 0.16 -23.50 13.05
C LEU A 127 -0.50 -24.52 13.99
N ASP A 128 -0.94 -25.65 13.45
CA ASP A 128 -1.46 -26.79 14.23
C ASP A 128 -2.45 -26.38 15.33
N GLU A 129 -3.46 -25.57 14.96
CA GLU A 129 -4.52 -24.99 15.82
C GLU A 129 -4.10 -23.83 16.75
N ALA A 130 -2.80 -23.56 16.94
CA ALA A 130 -2.32 -22.36 17.61
C ALA A 130 -2.20 -21.18 16.62
N GLY A 131 -2.98 -20.12 16.88
CA GLY A 131 -2.93 -18.88 16.11
C GLY A 131 -1.88 -17.90 16.64
N PHE A 132 -0.93 -17.49 15.80
CA PHE A 132 0.02 -16.42 16.09
C PHE A 132 -0.43 -15.13 15.39
N ASN A 133 -0.41 -14.02 16.11
CA ASN A 133 -0.84 -12.72 15.58
C ASN A 133 0.38 -11.81 15.33
N LEU A 134 0.60 -11.47 14.06
CA LEU A 134 1.48 -10.38 13.65
C LEU A 134 0.64 -9.13 13.40
N HIS A 135 0.90 -8.06 14.15
CA HIS A 135 0.22 -6.78 13.99
C HIS A 135 1.16 -5.78 13.33
N MET A 136 0.69 -5.21 12.21
CA MET A 136 1.36 -4.13 11.52
C MET A 136 0.46 -2.88 11.55
N THR A 137 1.02 -1.78 12.02
CA THR A 137 0.35 -0.47 12.02
C THR A 137 1.05 0.45 11.03
N CYS A 138 0.29 1.06 10.12
CA CYS A 138 0.77 2.14 9.26
C CYS A 138 0.02 3.43 9.61
N THR A 139 0.73 4.51 9.90
CA THR A 139 0.15 5.82 10.16
C THR A 139 0.39 6.75 8.98
N ARG A 140 -0.66 7.41 8.50
CA ARG A 140 -0.55 8.48 7.51
C ARG A 140 -1.26 9.72 8.02
N GLY A 141 -0.51 10.81 8.15
CA GLY A 141 -1.02 12.12 8.56
C GLY A 141 -0.56 13.20 7.61
N TRP A 142 -1.41 14.20 7.39
CA TRP A 142 -1.07 15.41 6.67
C TRP A 142 -1.65 16.64 7.37
N SER A 143 -0.95 17.76 7.25
CA SER A 143 -1.36 19.05 7.81
C SER A 143 -1.77 20.00 6.69
N LYS A 144 -2.97 20.58 6.79
CA LYS A 144 -3.34 21.74 5.97
C LYS A 144 -2.69 22.98 6.61
N LYS A 145 -1.61 23.50 6.03
CA LYS A 145 -1.17 24.88 6.35
C LYS A 145 -2.28 25.82 5.89
N GLY A 146 -2.81 26.62 6.81
CA GLY A 146 -3.85 27.60 6.52
C GLY A 146 -3.40 28.52 5.38
N ALA A 147 -4.27 28.68 4.38
CA ALA A 147 -4.16 29.80 3.46
C ALA A 147 -4.40 31.06 4.29
N SER A 148 -3.37 31.90 4.43
CA SER A 148 -3.57 33.27 4.92
C SER A 148 -4.31 34.02 3.82
N ALA A 149 -5.57 34.36 4.08
CA ALA A 149 -6.23 35.48 3.42
C ALA A 149 -5.84 36.77 4.15
#